data_AF-A0A4R1PVV1-F1
#
_entry.id   AF-A0A4R1PVV1-F1
#
_cell.length_a   1.000
_cell.length_b   1.000
_cell.length_c   1.000
_cell.angle_alpha   90.00
_cell.angle_beta   90.00
_cell.angle_gamma   90.00
#
_symmetry.space_group_name_H-M   'P 1'
#
loop_
_entity.id
_entity.type
_entity.pdbx_description
1 polymer ?
#
loop_
_entity_poly.entity_id
_entity_poly.type
_entity_poly.pdbx_seq_one_letter_code
_entity_poly.pdbx_strand_id
1 'polypeptide(L)'
;MYKLIIGNVRISVMNDDIKREEATSAAKKAIAAASQRSKLLSHVEVNTGPNGLEVTTTEKIGAKVTRKTIKQSMLDGVYTSAREKFFPTSAFSQKDSWFDGDTGQEWSGEAVRVAREEVLKELEAWIKSVK
;
A
#
# COMPACT_ATOMS: atom_id res chain seq x y z
N MET A 1 21.06 19.92 -18.17
CA MET A 1 20.80 19.01 -17.05
C MET A 1 19.41 19.29 -16.47
N TYR A 2 18.57 18.27 -16.30
CA TYR A 2 17.26 18.42 -15.63
C TYR A 2 16.96 17.28 -14.66
N LYS A 3 16.02 17.51 -13.73
CA LYS A 3 15.63 16.56 -12.69
C LYS A 3 14.17 16.15 -12.85
N LEU A 4 13.88 14.88 -12.57
CA LEU A 4 12.53 14.32 -12.54
C LEU A 4 12.32 13.52 -11.25
N ILE A 5 11.05 13.29 -10.90
CA ILE A 5 10.67 12.40 -9.80
C ILE A 5 9.63 11.43 -10.33
N ILE A 6 9.86 10.13 -10.12
CA ILE A 6 8.88 9.08 -10.41
C ILE A 6 8.62 8.32 -9.11
N GLY A 7 7.43 8.48 -8.54
CA GLY A 7 7.10 7.93 -7.23
C GLY A 7 8.03 8.49 -6.14
N ASN A 8 8.77 7.59 -5.48
CA ASN A 8 9.73 7.94 -4.41
C ASN A 8 11.20 8.00 -4.89
N VAL A 9 11.45 7.95 -6.20
CA VAL A 9 12.79 7.88 -6.79
C VAL A 9 13.13 9.20 -7.47
N ARG A 10 14.29 9.79 -7.10
CA ARG A 10 14.82 10.99 -7.75
C ARG A 10 15.55 10.61 -9.01
N ILE A 11 15.35 11.34 -10.10
CA ILE A 11 16.02 11.08 -11.38
C ILE A 11 16.82 12.31 -11.78
N SER A 12 18.11 12.14 -12.03
CA SER A 12 19.00 13.18 -12.59
C SER A 12 19.32 12.83 -14.03
N VAL A 13 19.07 13.76 -14.95
CA VAL A 13 19.44 13.64 -16.35
C VAL A 13 20.57 14.63 -16.62
N MET A 14 21.75 14.12 -16.92
CA MET A 14 22.95 14.95 -17.01
C MET A 14 23.07 15.69 -18.34
N ASN A 15 22.39 15.20 -19.39
CA ASN A 15 22.42 15.81 -20.72
C ASN A 15 21.02 16.33 -21.14
N ASP A 16 20.93 17.57 -21.61
CA ASP A 16 19.66 18.18 -22.07
C ASP A 16 19.21 17.65 -23.43
N ASP A 17 20.10 17.03 -24.19
CA ASP A 17 19.77 16.39 -25.47
C ASP A 17 18.89 15.15 -25.30
N ILE A 18 18.80 14.60 -24.08
CA ILE A 18 17.94 13.45 -23.78
C ILE A 18 16.50 13.93 -23.63
N LYS A 19 15.64 13.50 -24.56
CA LYS A 19 14.19 13.75 -24.47
C LYS A 19 13.62 13.21 -23.17
N ARG A 20 12.74 13.99 -22.55
CA ARG A 20 12.08 13.65 -21.28
C ARG A 20 11.39 12.29 -21.29
N GLU A 21 10.80 11.92 -22.41
CA GLU A 21 10.11 10.63 -22.59
C GLU A 21 11.09 9.45 -22.57
N GLU A 22 12.24 9.59 -23.22
CA GLU A 22 13.29 8.56 -23.27
C GLU A 22 13.92 8.38 -21.89
N ALA A 23 14.26 9.47 -21.20
CA ALA A 23 14.74 9.44 -19.82
C ALA A 23 13.72 8.79 -18.86
N THR A 24 12.43 9.11 -19.04
CA THR A 24 11.34 8.53 -18.23
C THR A 24 11.19 7.03 -18.47
N SER A 25 11.27 6.59 -19.73
CA SER A 25 11.18 5.18 -20.11
C SER A 25 12.36 4.37 -19.54
N ALA A 26 13.58 4.90 -19.70
CA ALA A 26 14.79 4.29 -19.15
C ALA A 26 14.72 4.18 -17.62
N ALA A 27 14.33 5.26 -16.94
CA ALA A 27 14.16 5.26 -15.48
C ALA A 27 13.09 4.26 -15.02
N LYS A 28 11.94 4.18 -15.70
CA LYS A 28 10.88 3.20 -15.38
C LYS A 28 11.37 1.75 -15.52
N LYS A 29 12.13 1.45 -16.58
CA LYS A 29 12.74 0.11 -16.78
C LYS A 29 13.72 -0.23 -15.65
N ALA A 30 14.57 0.72 -15.26
CA ALA A 30 15.52 0.54 -14.17
C ALA A 30 14.81 0.31 -12.81
N ILE A 31 13.76 1.07 -12.52
CA ILE A 31 12.92 0.90 -11.32
C ILE A 31 12.23 -0.48 -11.33
N ALA A 32 11.67 -0.91 -12.46
CA ALA A 32 11.03 -2.21 -12.59
C ALA A 32 12.02 -3.37 -12.38
N ALA A 33 13.22 -3.28 -12.97
CA ALA A 33 14.28 -4.27 -12.81
C ALA A 33 14.78 -4.35 -11.35
N ALA A 34 14.93 -3.20 -10.67
CA ALA A 34 15.26 -3.17 -9.25
C ALA A 34 14.14 -3.76 -8.38
N SER A 35 12.89 -3.46 -8.70
CA SER A 35 11.71 -4.00 -8.00
C SER A 35 11.61 -5.52 -8.10
N GLN A 36 11.87 -6.10 -9.29
CA GLN A 36 11.94 -7.56 -9.48
C GLN A 36 13.00 -8.21 -8.57
N ARG A 37 14.11 -7.52 -8.32
CA ARG A 37 15.18 -7.96 -7.41
C ARG A 37 14.95 -7.55 -5.96
N SER A 38 13.76 -7.04 -5.63
CA SER A 38 13.36 -6.56 -4.30
C SER A 38 14.26 -5.43 -3.75
N LYS A 39 14.91 -4.67 -4.64
CA LYS A 39 15.74 -3.52 -4.32
C LYS A 39 14.93 -2.24 -4.47
N LEU A 40 15.03 -1.34 -3.48
CA LEU A 40 14.43 -0.01 -3.55
C LEU A 40 15.49 0.98 -4.03
N LEU A 41 15.20 1.71 -5.10
CA LEU A 41 16.09 2.78 -5.57
C LEU A 41 15.75 4.09 -4.87
N SER A 42 16.77 4.89 -4.55
CA SER A 42 16.61 6.26 -4.09
C SER A 42 16.88 7.26 -5.23
N HIS A 43 17.83 6.90 -6.10
CA HIS A 43 18.28 7.74 -7.19
C HIS A 43 18.51 6.94 -8.48
N VAL A 44 18.19 7.55 -9.62
CA VAL A 44 18.53 7.06 -10.95
C VAL A 44 19.19 8.21 -11.71
N GLU A 45 20.41 8.00 -12.17
CA GLU A 45 21.13 8.94 -13.02
C GLU A 45 21.11 8.42 -14.45
N VAL A 46 20.77 9.28 -15.41
CA VAL A 46 20.70 8.95 -16.84
C VAL A 46 21.71 9.80 -17.59
N ASN A 47 22.64 9.13 -18.25
CA ASN A 47 23.76 9.69 -19.00
C ASN A 47 23.73 9.25 -20.46
N THR A 48 24.36 10.02 -21.35
CA THR A 48 24.65 9.62 -22.72
C THR A 48 26.04 8.99 -22.76
N GLY A 49 26.12 7.68 -22.95
CA GLY A 49 27.36 6.95 -23.15
C GLY A 49 27.67 6.71 -24.63
N PRO A 50 28.86 6.18 -24.96
CA PRO A 50 29.32 5.97 -26.34
C PRO A 50 28.45 4.97 -27.15
N ASN A 51 27.66 4.13 -26.49
CA ASN A 51 26.78 3.13 -27.12
C ASN A 51 25.28 3.33 -26.81
N GLY A 52 24.87 4.48 -26.26
CA GLY A 52 23.47 4.79 -25.92
C GLY A 52 23.28 5.32 -24.50
N LEU A 53 22.03 5.28 -24.00
CA LEU A 53 21.69 5.76 -22.66
C LEU A 53 22.27 4.85 -21.58
N GLU A 54 23.11 5.41 -20.73
CA GLU A 54 23.72 4.74 -19.58
C GLU A 54 22.94 5.12 -18.32
N VAL A 55 22.50 4.12 -17.55
CA VAL A 55 21.66 4.33 -16.37
C VAL A 55 22.37 3.84 -15.12
N THR A 56 22.75 4.78 -14.25
CA THR A 56 23.35 4.48 -12.95
C THR A 56 22.28 4.52 -11.87
N THR A 57 22.16 3.47 -11.06
CA THR A 57 21.13 3.37 -10.02
C THR A 57 21.74 3.39 -8.63
N THR A 58 21.24 4.25 -7.76
CA THR A 58 21.61 4.27 -6.33
C THR A 58 20.51 3.60 -5.51
N GLU A 59 20.87 2.53 -4.81
CA GLU A 59 19.96 1.84 -3.90
C GLU A 59 19.69 2.68 -2.65
N LYS A 60 18.48 2.59 -2.11
CA LYS A 60 18.10 3.25 -0.86
C LYS A 60 18.64 2.43 0.31
N ILE A 61 19.82 2.79 0.80
CA ILE A 61 20.42 2.20 2.00
C ILE A 61 19.55 2.55 3.21
N GLY A 62 19.19 1.55 4.02
CA GLY A 62 18.42 1.73 5.26
C GLY A 62 16.89 1.71 5.11
N ALA A 63 16.34 1.62 3.90
CA ALA A 63 14.92 1.34 3.74
C ALA A 63 14.67 -0.15 3.99
N LYS A 64 14.27 -0.49 5.22
CA LYS A 64 13.57 -1.76 5.46
C LYS A 64 12.44 -1.81 4.45
N VAL A 65 12.50 -2.74 3.50
CA VAL A 65 11.35 -3.09 2.69
C VAL A 65 10.37 -3.70 3.69
N THR A 66 9.49 -2.88 4.28
CA THR A 66 8.46 -3.34 5.20
C THR A 66 7.39 -4.05 4.37
N ARG A 67 7.77 -5.17 3.75
CA ARG A 67 6.80 -6.09 3.18
C ARG A 67 6.00 -6.62 4.37
N LYS A 68 4.68 -6.46 4.32
CA LYS A 68 3.79 -7.18 5.21
C LYS A 68 4.09 -8.67 5.05
N THR A 69 4.17 -9.40 6.17
CA THR A 69 4.16 -10.86 6.09
C THR A 69 2.80 -11.31 5.55
N ILE A 70 2.72 -12.51 4.96
CA ILE A 70 1.43 -13.05 4.49
C ILE A 70 0.41 -13.09 5.64
N LYS A 71 0.88 -13.44 6.85
CA LYS A 71 0.10 -13.41 8.09
C LYS A 71 -0.43 -12.01 8.40
N GLN A 72 0.40 -10.97 8.32
CA GLN A 72 -0.05 -9.59 8.51
C GLN A 72 -1.11 -9.19 7.48
N SER A 73 -0.89 -9.55 6.21
CA SER A 73 -1.85 -9.23 5.14
C SER A 73 -3.21 -9.92 5.36
N MET A 74 -3.20 -11.16 5.84
CA MET A 74 -4.42 -11.90 6.18
C MET A 74 -5.14 -11.27 7.36
N LEU A 75 -4.43 -10.93 8.43
CA LEU A 75 -5.01 -10.28 9.62
C LEU A 75 -5.62 -8.90 9.28
N ASP A 76 -4.94 -8.11 8.44
CA ASP A 76 -5.49 -6.85 7.94
C ASP A 76 -6.80 -7.09 7.14
N GLY A 77 -6.83 -8.13 6.30
CA GLY A 77 -8.03 -8.53 5.56
C GLY A 77 -9.20 -8.90 6.48
N VAL A 78 -8.95 -9.72 7.51
CA VAL A 78 -9.96 -10.08 8.52
C VAL A 78 -10.53 -8.83 9.20
N TYR A 79 -9.68 -7.88 9.61
CA TYR A 79 -10.13 -6.64 10.22
C TYR A 79 -11.00 -5.80 9.29
N THR A 80 -10.57 -5.64 8.04
CA THR A 80 -11.34 -4.90 7.03
C THR A 80 -12.70 -5.53 6.80
N SER A 81 -12.78 -6.86 6.61
CA SER A 81 -14.05 -7.56 6.41
C SER A 81 -14.97 -7.47 7.63
N ALA A 82 -14.43 -7.59 8.84
CA ALA A 82 -15.21 -7.41 10.07
C ALA A 82 -15.78 -5.98 10.15
N ARG A 83 -14.96 -4.97 9.86
CA ARG A 83 -15.39 -3.57 9.87
C ARG A 83 -16.50 -3.30 8.85
N GLU A 84 -16.39 -3.82 7.65
CA GLU A 84 -17.43 -3.69 6.62
C GLU A 84 -18.74 -4.38 7.05
N LYS A 85 -18.64 -5.53 7.71
CA LYS A 85 -19.80 -6.27 8.23
C LYS A 85 -20.51 -5.51 9.35
N PHE A 86 -19.77 -4.92 10.28
CA PHE A 86 -20.34 -4.16 11.39
C PHE A 86 -20.76 -2.74 11.02
N PHE A 87 -20.12 -2.12 10.03
CA PHE A 87 -20.41 -0.75 9.60
C PHE A 87 -20.65 -0.71 8.09
N PRO A 88 -21.75 -1.30 7.60
CA PRO A 88 -22.06 -1.30 6.19
C PRO A 88 -22.32 0.12 5.70
N THR A 89 -21.72 0.48 4.58
CA THR A 89 -21.82 1.83 3.97
C THR A 89 -22.99 1.96 2.99
N SER A 90 -23.62 0.86 2.62
CA SER A 90 -24.79 0.84 1.71
C SER A 90 -25.96 1.65 2.28
N ALA A 91 -26.67 2.35 1.38
CA ALA A 91 -27.84 3.16 1.70
C ALA A 91 -29.04 2.32 2.19
N PHE A 92 -29.09 1.03 1.86
CA PHE A 92 -30.17 0.10 2.23
C PHE A 92 -29.82 -0.79 3.42
N SER A 93 -28.68 -0.56 4.06
CA SER A 93 -28.26 -1.38 5.20
C SER A 93 -28.94 -0.91 6.48
N GLN A 94 -29.47 -1.86 7.25
CA GLN A 94 -29.96 -1.61 8.60
C GLN A 94 -28.76 -1.40 9.54
N LYS A 95 -28.34 -0.14 9.68
CA LYS A 95 -27.18 0.24 10.49
C LYS A 95 -27.46 0.14 11.98
N ASP A 96 -28.72 0.25 12.37
CA ASP A 96 -29.14 0.35 13.76
C ASP A 96 -29.79 -0.93 14.29
N SER A 97 -29.78 -2.04 13.55
CA SER A 97 -30.29 -3.33 14.04
C SER A 97 -29.29 -4.46 13.86
N TRP A 98 -29.41 -5.48 14.69
CA TRP A 98 -28.70 -6.74 14.56
C TRP A 98 -29.68 -7.88 14.76
N PHE A 99 -29.76 -8.77 13.77
CA PHE A 99 -30.60 -9.96 13.82
C PHE A 99 -29.73 -11.20 13.97
N ASP A 100 -30.02 -11.99 15.00
CA ASP A 100 -29.45 -13.31 15.17
C ASP A 100 -30.37 -14.36 14.53
N GLY A 101 -29.86 -15.03 13.50
CA GLY A 101 -30.58 -16.07 12.78
C GLY A 101 -30.77 -17.36 13.57
N ASP A 102 -29.93 -17.61 14.59
CA ASP A 102 -30.00 -18.84 15.38
C ASP A 102 -31.08 -18.77 16.45
N THR A 103 -31.23 -17.61 17.10
CA THR A 103 -32.22 -17.39 18.15
C THR A 103 -33.45 -16.63 17.69
N GLY A 104 -33.42 -16.02 16.51
CA GLY A 104 -34.46 -15.11 16.01
C GLY A 104 -34.51 -13.78 16.75
N GLN A 105 -33.51 -13.48 17.60
CA GLN A 105 -33.47 -12.25 18.39
C GLN A 105 -33.05 -11.07 17.52
N GLU A 106 -33.69 -9.94 17.75
CA GLU A 106 -33.31 -8.66 17.15
C GLU A 106 -32.96 -7.65 18.24
N TRP A 107 -31.79 -7.05 18.12
CA TRP A 107 -31.40 -5.87 18.90
C TRP A 107 -31.42 -4.65 18.01
N SER A 108 -31.64 -3.48 18.60
CA SER A 108 -31.59 -2.23 17.84
C SER A 108 -31.05 -1.06 18.66
N GLY A 109 -30.74 0.02 17.94
CA GLY A 109 -30.30 1.29 18.49
C GLY A 109 -28.88 1.25 19.09
N GLU A 110 -28.71 2.00 20.16
CA GLU A 110 -27.40 2.28 20.77
C GLU A 110 -26.68 1.03 21.26
N ALA A 111 -27.41 0.04 21.78
CA ALA A 111 -26.82 -1.22 22.24
C ALA A 111 -26.09 -1.96 21.12
N VAL A 112 -26.64 -1.96 19.90
CA VAL A 112 -26.01 -2.57 18.72
C VAL A 112 -24.76 -1.80 18.33
N ARG A 113 -24.81 -0.46 18.35
CA ARG A 113 -23.66 0.40 18.03
C ARG A 113 -22.50 0.15 19.00
N VAL A 114 -22.77 0.17 20.30
CA VAL A 114 -21.76 -0.06 21.35
C VAL A 114 -21.16 -1.45 21.21
N ALA A 115 -21.98 -2.50 21.06
CA ALA A 115 -21.49 -3.86 20.90
C ALA A 115 -20.59 -4.02 19.66
N ARG A 116 -20.94 -3.38 18.53
CA ARG A 116 -20.11 -3.40 17.31
C ARG A 116 -18.74 -2.75 17.53
N GLU A 117 -18.70 -1.63 18.25
CA GLU A 117 -17.47 -0.93 18.58
C GLU A 117 -16.58 -1.75 19.52
N GLU A 118 -17.17 -2.36 20.55
CA GLU A 118 -16.47 -3.23 21.49
C GLU A 118 -15.87 -4.46 20.79
N VAL A 119 -16.65 -5.16 19.96
CA VAL A 119 -16.17 -6.34 19.22
C VAL A 119 -15.03 -5.96 18.26
N LEU A 120 -15.13 -4.84 17.54
CA LEU A 120 -14.03 -4.40 16.67
C LEU A 120 -12.78 -4.02 17.44
N LYS A 121 -12.91 -3.40 18.61
CA LYS A 121 -11.80 -3.03 19.47
C LYS A 121 -11.06 -4.26 20.00
N GLU A 122 -11.80 -5.26 20.47
CA GLU A 122 -11.24 -6.54 20.93
C GLU A 122 -10.57 -7.31 19.77
N LEU A 123 -11.17 -7.30 18.58
CA LEU A 123 -10.56 -7.88 17.39
C LEU A 123 -9.24 -7.18 17.03
N GLU A 124 -9.20 -5.84 17.07
CA GLU A 124 -7.97 -5.08 16.83
C GLU A 124 -6.87 -5.42 17.86
N ALA A 125 -7.24 -5.53 19.14
CA ALA A 125 -6.33 -5.93 20.21
C ALA A 125 -5.78 -7.34 19.99
N TRP A 126 -6.64 -8.30 19.63
CA TRP A 126 -6.24 -9.66 19.29
C TRP A 126 -5.28 -9.69 18.10
N ILE A 127 -5.58 -8.98 17.01
CA ILE A 127 -4.69 -8.88 15.84
C ILE A 127 -3.32 -8.35 16.24
N LYS A 128 -3.27 -7.31 17.09
CA LYS A 128 -2.02 -6.76 17.61
C LYS A 128 -1.24 -7.75 18.47
N SER A 129 -1.93 -8.61 19.24
CA SER A 129 -1.29 -9.64 20.07
C SER A 129 -0.71 -10.80 19.26
N VAL A 130 -1.27 -11.08 18.07
CA VAL A 130 -0.88 -12.19 17.19
C VAL A 130 0.16 -11.77 16.15
N LYS A 131 0.33 -10.47 15.94
CA LYS A 131 1.30 -9.86 15.03
C LYS A 131 2.73 -9.95 15.56
#